data_AF-A0A7X8I0M8-F1
#
_entry.id   AF-A0A7X8I0M8-F1
#
_cell.length_a   1.000
_cell.length_b   1.000
_cell.length_c   1.000
_cell.angle_alpha   90.00
_cell.angle_beta   90.00
_cell.angle_gamma   90.00
#
_symmetry.space_group_name_H-M   'P 1'
#
loop_
_entity.id
_entity.type
_entity.pdbx_description
1 polymer ?
#
loop_
_entity_poly.entity_id
_entity_poly.type
_entity_poly.pdbx_seq_one_letter_code
_entity_poly.pdbx_strand_id
1 'polypeptide(L)'
;MWKKLRIPIVIIIIFGLGIWGFSQDKIKQEKDLGVSLDNELLQHFISQYPDNEILKCGYEDMNGDGTKDLIVIFNKAKRSNGMVVVLDKGSQYEITEEVPAPIENQTIEFKDIDKKPPMEFIVSGSKDGKFGYAIFRVEGLELKDLFGDGMEDCC
;
A
#
# COMPACT_ATOMS: atom_id res chain seq x y z
N MET A 1 51.78 -34.49 -17.96
CA MET A 1 51.82 -33.02 -17.79
C MET A 1 50.41 -32.50 -17.67
N TRP A 2 50.07 -32.06 -16.46
CA TRP A 2 48.74 -31.62 -16.03
C TRP A 2 48.63 -30.08 -16.23
N LYS A 3 47.40 -29.57 -16.34
CA LYS A 3 46.98 -28.16 -16.18
C LYS A 3 47.06 -27.21 -17.39
N LYS A 4 46.11 -27.29 -18.33
CA LYS A 4 45.66 -26.09 -19.11
C LYS A 4 44.16 -26.11 -19.50
N LEU A 5 43.31 -26.89 -18.81
CA LEU A 5 41.89 -27.02 -19.18
C LEU A 5 40.95 -26.88 -17.98
N ARG A 6 41.18 -25.89 -17.11
CA ARG A 6 40.30 -25.62 -15.96
C ARG A 6 39.99 -24.15 -15.71
N ILE A 7 40.51 -23.22 -16.51
CA ILE A 7 40.32 -21.78 -16.29
C ILE A 7 39.02 -21.24 -16.92
N PRO A 8 38.62 -21.59 -18.17
CA PRO A 8 37.41 -20.99 -18.75
C PRO A 8 36.11 -21.55 -18.12
N ILE A 9 36.11 -22.81 -17.67
CA ILE A 9 34.94 -23.45 -17.05
C ILE A 9 34.62 -22.84 -15.67
N VAL A 10 35.64 -22.51 -14.88
CA VAL A 10 35.45 -21.90 -13.56
C VAL A 10 34.90 -20.47 -13.67
N ILE A 11 35.33 -19.70 -14.68
CA ILE A 11 34.81 -18.34 -14.92
C ILE A 11 33.35 -18.38 -15.38
N ILE A 12 32.97 -19.33 -16.25
CA ILE A 12 31.57 -19.49 -16.70
C ILE A 12 30.66 -19.92 -15.56
N ILE A 13 31.12 -20.79 -14.64
CA ILE A 13 30.34 -21.19 -13.47
C ILE A 13 30.18 -20.00 -12.49
N ILE A 14 31.22 -19.19 -12.27
CA ILE A 14 31.12 -17.99 -11.41
C ILE A 14 30.20 -16.94 -12.02
N PHE A 15 30.27 -16.71 -13.34
CA PHE A 15 29.34 -15.80 -14.03
C PHE A 15 27.91 -16.34 -14.04
N GLY A 16 27.72 -17.64 -14.25
CA GLY A 16 26.40 -18.29 -14.20
C GLY A 16 25.76 -18.23 -12.81
N LEU A 17 26.54 -18.45 -11.75
CA LEU A 17 26.09 -18.29 -10.36
C LEU A 17 25.83 -16.82 -9.99
N GLY A 18 26.67 -15.90 -10.47
CA GLY A 18 26.48 -14.46 -10.26
C GLY A 18 25.21 -13.92 -10.93
N ILE A 19 24.91 -14.38 -12.15
CA ILE A 19 23.67 -14.02 -12.86
C ILE A 19 22.45 -14.62 -12.16
N TRP A 20 22.54 -15.85 -11.63
CA TRP A 20 21.43 -16.49 -10.94
C TRP A 20 21.15 -15.88 -9.56
N GLY A 21 22.19 -15.50 -8.82
CA GLY A 21 22.07 -14.76 -7.55
C GLY A 21 21.50 -13.36 -7.72
N PHE A 22 21.95 -12.62 -8.75
CA PHE A 22 21.44 -11.27 -9.04
C PHE A 22 19.98 -11.28 -9.52
N SER A 23 19.56 -12.36 -10.19
CA SER A 23 18.17 -12.52 -10.63
C SER A 23 17.22 -12.83 -9.47
N GLN A 24 17.66 -13.60 -8.45
CA GLN A 24 16.82 -13.89 -7.29
C GLN A 24 16.53 -12.67 -6.42
N ASP A 25 17.48 -11.76 -6.25
CA ASP A 25 17.28 -10.53 -5.46
C ASP A 25 16.20 -9.60 -6.04
N LYS A 26 16.00 -9.63 -7.37
CA LYS A 26 14.91 -8.87 -8.02
C LYS A 26 13.54 -9.55 -7.98
N ILE A 27 13.47 -10.83 -7.65
CA ILE A 27 12.23 -11.63 -7.73
C ILE A 27 11.47 -11.70 -6.39
N LYS A 28 12.02 -11.15 -5.29
CA LYS A 28 11.42 -11.31 -3.96
C LYS A 28 11.42 -10.08 -3.06
N GLN A 29 11.26 -8.88 -3.62
CA GLN A 29 10.56 -7.84 -2.86
C GLN A 29 9.06 -8.15 -2.96
N GLU A 30 8.59 -9.02 -2.05
CA GLU A 30 7.17 -9.12 -1.77
C GLU A 30 6.72 -7.72 -1.32
N LYS A 31 5.90 -7.07 -2.15
CA LYS A 31 5.38 -5.73 -1.87
C LYS A 31 4.57 -5.82 -0.58
N ASP A 32 5.08 -5.25 0.51
CA ASP A 32 4.36 -5.22 1.78
C ASP A 32 3.13 -4.32 1.68
N LEU A 33 1.99 -4.94 1.36
CA LEU A 33 0.70 -4.26 1.29
C LEU A 33 0.17 -3.89 2.68
N GLY A 34 0.73 -4.41 3.78
CA GLY A 34 0.18 -4.21 5.12
C GLY A 34 -0.92 -5.20 5.53
N VAL A 35 -1.45 -6.00 4.57
CA VAL A 35 -2.35 -7.14 4.82
C VAL A 35 -2.05 -8.28 3.86
N SER A 36 -2.48 -9.49 4.20
CA SER A 36 -2.43 -10.65 3.31
C SER A 36 -3.45 -10.53 2.18
N LEU A 37 -3.14 -11.09 1.00
CA LEU A 37 -4.02 -11.06 -0.17
C LEU A 37 -5.35 -11.79 0.05
N ASP A 38 -5.42 -12.74 0.98
CA ASP A 38 -6.64 -13.48 1.33
C ASP A 38 -7.54 -12.76 2.34
N ASN A 39 -7.20 -11.54 2.77
CA ASN A 39 -8.05 -10.72 3.63
C ASN A 39 -9.40 -10.44 2.95
N GLU A 40 -10.50 -10.68 3.66
CA GLU A 40 -11.86 -10.62 3.09
C GLU A 40 -12.26 -9.21 2.62
N LEU A 41 -11.86 -8.16 3.35
CA LEU A 41 -12.10 -6.76 2.97
C LEU A 41 -11.29 -6.39 1.72
N LEU A 42 -10.06 -6.90 1.60
CA LEU A 42 -9.24 -6.71 0.40
C LEU A 42 -9.82 -7.43 -0.80
N GLN A 43 -10.32 -8.66 -0.62
CA GLN A 43 -11.02 -9.39 -1.67
C GLN A 43 -12.30 -8.67 -2.11
N HIS A 44 -13.04 -8.09 -1.17
CA HIS A 44 -14.19 -7.25 -1.49
C HIS A 44 -13.77 -6.03 -2.32
N PHE A 45 -12.71 -5.31 -1.94
CA PHE A 45 -12.16 -4.22 -2.73
C PHE A 45 -11.79 -4.67 -4.16
N ILE A 46 -11.04 -5.76 -4.30
CA ILE A 46 -10.63 -6.30 -5.62
C ILE A 46 -11.85 -6.62 -6.49
N SER A 47 -12.94 -7.12 -5.90
CA SER A 47 -14.17 -7.40 -6.65
C SER A 47 -14.83 -6.14 -7.23
N GLN A 48 -14.71 -5.00 -6.53
CA GLN A 48 -15.28 -3.72 -6.96
C GLN A 48 -14.33 -2.93 -7.88
N TYR A 49 -13.02 -3.12 -7.72
CA TYR A 49 -11.95 -2.42 -8.46
C TYR A 49 -10.96 -3.41 -9.10
N PRO A 50 -11.40 -4.28 -10.03
CA PRO A 50 -10.61 -5.41 -10.51
C PRO A 50 -9.37 -5.02 -11.33
N ASP A 51 -9.37 -3.83 -11.93
CA ASP A 51 -8.30 -3.35 -12.81
C ASP A 51 -7.28 -2.46 -12.08
N ASN A 52 -7.45 -2.23 -10.78
CA ASN A 52 -6.64 -1.31 -9.99
C ASN A 52 -5.52 -2.05 -9.23
N GLU A 53 -4.29 -1.56 -9.34
CA GLU A 53 -3.16 -2.10 -8.57
C GLU A 53 -3.21 -1.59 -7.13
N ILE A 54 -3.21 -2.49 -6.16
CA ILE A 54 -3.12 -2.12 -4.74
C ILE A 54 -1.69 -1.69 -4.41
N LEU A 55 -1.55 -0.55 -3.73
CA LEU A 55 -0.26 0.05 -3.39
C LEU A 55 0.10 -0.17 -1.92
N LYS A 56 -0.82 0.18 -1.01
CA LYS A 56 -0.65 0.05 0.43
C LYS A 56 -2.01 -0.06 1.11
N CYS A 57 -2.07 -0.83 2.17
CA CYS A 57 -3.25 -0.98 3.01
C CYS A 57 -2.91 -0.71 4.48
N GLY A 58 -3.94 -0.35 5.24
CA GLY A 58 -3.90 -0.26 6.69
C GLY A 58 -5.12 -0.98 7.28
N TYR A 59 -4.93 -1.76 8.35
CA TYR A 59 -5.96 -2.64 8.90
C TYR A 59 -6.18 -2.44 10.40
N GLU A 60 -7.21 -1.66 10.73
CA GLU A 60 -7.51 -1.27 12.11
C GLU A 60 -8.99 -0.85 12.26
N ASP A 61 -9.51 -0.83 13.48
CA ASP A 61 -10.87 -0.33 13.79
C ASP A 61 -10.93 1.20 13.61
N MET A 62 -11.50 1.66 12.49
CA MET A 62 -11.54 3.08 12.13
C MET A 62 -12.75 3.79 12.72
N ASN A 63 -13.88 3.10 12.82
CA ASN A 63 -15.13 3.70 13.22
C ASN A 63 -15.46 3.48 14.72
N GLY A 64 -14.70 2.63 15.42
CA GLY A 64 -14.83 2.33 16.84
C GLY A 64 -15.90 1.28 17.17
N ASP A 65 -16.34 0.47 16.20
CA ASP A 65 -17.37 -0.56 16.40
C ASP A 65 -16.81 -1.90 16.92
N GLY A 66 -15.48 -2.00 17.11
CA GLY A 66 -14.80 -3.20 17.57
C GLY A 66 -14.42 -4.17 16.45
N THR A 67 -14.73 -3.84 15.20
CA THR A 67 -14.36 -4.60 14.00
C THR A 67 -13.28 -3.84 13.24
N LYS A 68 -12.33 -4.55 12.63
CA LYS A 68 -11.28 -3.89 11.86
C LYS A 68 -11.78 -3.57 10.46
N ASP A 69 -11.51 -2.33 10.04
CA ASP A 69 -11.74 -1.82 8.70
C ASP A 69 -10.43 -1.85 7.88
N LEU A 70 -10.53 -1.64 6.57
CA LEU A 70 -9.38 -1.66 5.66
C LEU A 70 -9.25 -0.36 4.86
N ILE A 71 -8.21 0.41 5.12
CA ILE A 71 -7.77 1.49 4.22
C ILE A 71 -7.06 0.83 3.03
N VAL A 72 -7.41 1.24 1.81
CA VAL A 72 -6.76 0.78 0.58
C VAL A 72 -6.32 1.99 -0.25
N ILE A 73 -5.00 2.14 -0.44
CA ILE A 73 -4.43 3.04 -1.43
C ILE A 73 -4.12 2.23 -2.69
N PHE A 74 -4.60 2.71 -3.83
CA PHE A 74 -4.50 1.99 -5.10
C PHE A 74 -4.15 2.91 -6.26
N ASN A 75 -3.53 2.34 -7.29
CA ASN A 75 -3.25 3.05 -8.53
C ASN A 75 -4.49 3.08 -9.41
N LYS A 76 -4.78 4.26 -9.93
CA LYS A 76 -5.75 4.50 -10.99
C LYS A 76 -5.00 4.65 -12.30
N ALA A 77 -5.69 4.36 -13.40
CA ALA A 77 -5.16 4.63 -14.73
C ALA A 77 -4.63 6.08 -14.84
N LYS A 78 -3.62 6.28 -15.69
CA LYS A 78 -2.97 7.59 -15.96
C LYS A 78 -2.17 8.19 -14.80
N ARG A 79 -1.52 7.36 -13.96
CA ARG A 79 -0.61 7.82 -12.89
C ARG A 79 -1.28 8.73 -11.85
N SER A 80 -2.51 8.40 -11.47
CA SER A 80 -3.15 8.98 -10.28
C SER A 80 -3.41 7.86 -9.28
N ASN A 81 -3.45 8.17 -8.00
CA ASN A 81 -3.78 7.20 -6.97
C ASN A 81 -5.06 7.62 -6.24
N GLY A 82 -5.82 6.63 -5.81
CA GLY A 82 -7.01 6.81 -4.99
C GLY A 82 -6.84 6.11 -3.65
N MET A 83 -7.63 6.55 -2.68
CA MET A 83 -7.79 5.92 -1.40
C MET A 83 -9.26 5.76 -1.06
N VAL A 84 -9.60 4.60 -0.52
CA VAL A 84 -10.91 4.31 0.08
C VAL A 84 -10.72 3.59 1.41
N VAL A 85 -11.77 3.53 2.21
CA VAL A 85 -11.88 2.61 3.34
C VAL A 85 -13.00 1.61 3.05
N VAL A 86 -12.68 0.33 3.20
CA VAL A 86 -13.67 -0.75 3.23
C VAL A 86 -14.06 -0.95 4.68
N LEU A 87 -15.33 -0.66 4.98
CA LEU A 87 -15.92 -0.78 6.30
C LEU A 87 -16.58 -2.13 6.49
N ASP A 88 -16.29 -2.80 7.60
CA ASP A 88 -17.02 -4.01 8.00
C ASP A 88 -18.30 -3.64 8.75
N LYS A 89 -19.48 -3.92 8.17
CA LYS A 89 -20.79 -3.72 8.83
C LYS A 89 -21.36 -5.02 9.37
N GLY A 90 -20.54 -6.06 9.53
CA GLY A 90 -20.89 -7.38 10.06
C GLY A 90 -21.59 -8.28 9.03
N SER A 91 -22.70 -7.83 8.43
CA SER A 91 -23.41 -8.60 7.40
C SER A 91 -23.05 -8.23 5.97
N GLN A 92 -22.42 -7.07 5.78
CA GLN A 92 -22.01 -6.55 4.48
C GLN A 92 -20.79 -5.66 4.64
N TYR A 93 -20.09 -5.42 3.53
CA TYR A 93 -19.02 -4.45 3.45
C TYR A 93 -19.50 -3.22 2.68
N GLU A 94 -19.07 -2.05 3.13
CA GLU A 94 -19.34 -0.77 2.47
C GLU A 94 -18.01 -0.09 2.14
N ILE A 95 -17.96 0.65 1.04
CA ILE A 95 -16.75 1.38 0.63
C ILE A 95 -17.06 2.87 0.73
N THR A 96 -16.17 3.62 1.38
CA THR A 96 -16.29 5.08 1.45
C THR A 96 -16.17 5.73 0.07
N GLU A 97 -16.47 7.02 0.01
CA GLU A 97 -16.05 7.84 -1.12
C GLU A 97 -14.53 7.76 -1.33
N GLU A 98 -14.13 7.86 -2.59
CA GLU A 98 -12.73 7.85 -2.99
C GLU A 98 -12.12 9.24 -2.81
N VAL A 99 -10.95 9.32 -2.18
CA VAL A 99 -10.14 10.55 -2.08
C VAL A 99 -8.79 10.36 -2.79
N PRO A 100 -8.17 11.45 -3.30
CA PRO A 100 -6.83 11.38 -3.88
C PRO A 100 -5.78 10.88 -2.86
N ALA A 101 -4.77 10.17 -3.34
CA ALA A 101 -3.68 9.66 -2.51
C ALA A 101 -2.29 9.95 -3.13
N PRO A 102 -1.20 9.98 -2.34
CA PRO A 102 0.12 10.31 -2.84
C PRO A 102 0.60 9.35 -3.93
N ILE A 103 1.38 9.83 -4.91
CA ILE A 103 1.85 9.05 -6.08
C ILE A 103 2.93 8.01 -5.72
N GLU A 104 3.84 8.34 -4.81
CA GLU A 104 5.00 7.52 -4.43
C GLU A 104 5.17 7.43 -2.91
N ASN A 105 5.84 6.37 -2.44
CA ASN A 105 6.25 6.20 -1.04
C ASN A 105 5.11 6.33 -0.03
N GLN A 106 3.96 5.71 -0.32
CA GLN A 106 2.77 5.82 0.52
C GLN A 106 2.98 5.18 1.89
N THR A 107 2.62 5.89 2.94
CA THR A 107 2.53 5.36 4.29
C THR A 107 1.15 5.60 4.88
N ILE A 108 0.76 4.73 5.81
CA ILE A 108 -0.46 4.83 6.61
C ILE A 108 -0.05 4.62 8.06
N GLU A 109 -0.38 5.57 8.93
CA GLU A 109 -0.11 5.51 10.36
C GLU A 109 -1.39 5.79 11.15
N PHE A 110 -1.74 4.92 12.10
CA PHE A 110 -2.91 5.11 12.95
C PHE A 110 -2.58 5.94 14.18
N LYS A 111 -3.45 6.89 14.51
CA LYS A 111 -3.25 7.77 15.66
C LYS A 111 -4.57 8.11 16.33
N ASP A 112 -4.65 7.78 17.61
CA ASP A 112 -5.73 8.25 18.48
C ASP A 112 -5.36 9.61 19.06
N ILE A 113 -5.64 10.69 18.32
CA ILE A 113 -5.19 12.06 18.65
C ILE A 113 -6.06 12.63 19.78
N ASP A 114 -7.37 12.39 19.75
CA ASP A 114 -8.32 12.98 20.68
C ASP A 114 -8.91 12.01 21.71
N LYS A 115 -8.49 10.74 21.69
CA LYS A 115 -8.92 9.66 22.60
C LYS A 115 -10.38 9.28 22.45
N LYS A 116 -10.93 9.43 21.24
CA LYS A 116 -12.33 9.13 20.93
C LYS A 116 -12.44 8.50 19.55
N PRO A 117 -13.41 7.59 19.35
CA PRO A 117 -13.76 7.18 18.01
C PRO A 117 -14.45 8.33 17.25
N PRO A 118 -14.40 8.34 15.91
CA PRO A 118 -13.62 7.45 15.03
C PRO A 118 -12.10 7.71 15.13
N MET A 119 -11.29 6.66 15.01
CA MET A 119 -9.81 6.71 15.03
C MET A 119 -9.29 7.55 13.85
N GLU A 120 -8.27 8.37 14.08
CA GLU A 120 -7.58 9.07 12.99
C GLU A 120 -6.49 8.22 12.37
N PHE A 121 -6.20 8.50 11.10
CA PHE A 121 -5.05 7.96 10.42
C PHE A 121 -4.36 9.03 9.58
N ILE A 122 -3.03 8.93 9.51
CA ILE A 122 -2.18 9.80 8.74
C ILE A 122 -1.81 9.06 7.46
N VAL A 123 -2.05 9.70 6.33
CA VAL A 123 -1.53 9.24 5.04
C VAL A 123 -0.45 10.21 4.61
N SER A 124 0.69 9.67 4.17
CA SER A 124 1.74 10.50 3.62
C SER A 124 2.41 9.86 2.42
N GLY A 125 3.13 10.67 1.65
CA GLY A 125 3.90 10.20 0.52
C GLY A 125 4.51 11.34 -0.25
N SER A 126 4.87 11.07 -1.49
CA SER A 126 5.66 12.00 -2.31
C SER A 126 5.37 11.91 -3.80
N LYS A 127 5.81 12.93 -4.54
CA LYS A 127 5.80 12.98 -6.00
C LYS A 127 6.90 13.93 -6.46
N ASP A 128 7.79 13.46 -7.33
CA ASP A 128 8.86 14.30 -7.92
C ASP A 128 9.67 15.08 -6.86
N GLY A 129 9.92 14.47 -5.70
CA GLY A 129 10.66 15.08 -4.59
C GLY A 129 9.85 16.02 -3.69
N LYS A 130 8.58 16.28 -3.99
CA LYS A 130 7.63 16.94 -3.08
C LYS A 130 7.04 15.92 -2.12
N PHE A 131 6.85 16.32 -0.86
CA PHE A 131 6.26 15.48 0.19
C PHE A 131 4.96 16.12 0.67
N GLY A 132 3.98 15.28 0.99
CA GLY A 132 2.73 15.72 1.59
C GLY A 132 2.16 14.69 2.55
N TYR A 133 1.34 15.16 3.48
CA TYR A 133 0.58 14.31 4.40
C TYR A 133 -0.79 14.91 4.71
N ALA A 134 -1.74 14.06 5.08
CA ALA A 134 -3.02 14.46 5.62
C ALA A 134 -3.48 13.51 6.72
N ILE A 135 -4.28 14.06 7.64
CA ILE A 135 -4.91 13.37 8.76
C ILE A 135 -6.39 13.19 8.41
N PHE A 136 -6.81 11.95 8.32
CA PHE A 136 -8.18 11.59 7.97
C PHE A 136 -8.91 10.98 9.14
N ARG A 137 -10.24 11.10 9.08
CA ARG A 137 -11.18 10.39 9.94
C ARG A 137 -12.34 9.87 9.09
N VAL A 138 -12.81 8.67 9.38
CA VAL A 138 -13.99 8.09 8.71
C VAL A 138 -15.27 8.55 9.42
N GLU A 139 -16.11 9.31 8.73
CA GLU A 139 -17.42 9.74 9.22
C GLU A 139 -18.52 9.17 8.30
N GLY A 140 -19.08 8.01 8.68
CA GLY A 140 -20.03 7.30 7.81
C GLY A 140 -19.35 6.72 6.57
N LEU A 141 -19.73 7.18 5.39
CA LEU A 141 -19.08 6.82 4.11
C LEU A 141 -18.13 7.90 3.59
N GLU A 142 -17.88 8.94 4.38
CA GLU A 142 -16.99 10.04 3.99
C GLU A 142 -15.62 9.90 4.66
N LEU A 143 -14.56 10.20 3.90
CA LEU A 143 -13.20 10.38 4.41
C LEU A 143 -12.96 11.87 4.62
N LYS A 144 -13.04 12.30 5.88
CA LYS A 144 -12.90 13.69 6.25
C LYS A 144 -11.43 14.03 6.47
N ASP A 145 -10.91 14.92 5.62
CA ASP A 145 -9.61 15.55 5.86
C ASP A 145 -9.74 16.55 7.02
N LEU A 146 -9.09 16.22 8.14
CA LEU A 146 -9.05 17.08 9.32
C LEU A 146 -7.96 18.14 9.21
N PHE A 147 -6.86 17.79 8.53
CA PHE A 147 -5.69 18.63 8.33
C PHE A 147 -4.74 17.97 7.34
N GLY A 148 -4.21 18.74 6.39
CA GLY A 148 -3.15 18.29 5.49
C GLY A 148 -2.21 19.42 5.09
N ASP A 149 -1.01 19.03 4.65
CA ASP A 149 0.02 19.93 4.12
C ASP A 149 0.74 19.24 2.96
N GLY A 150 0.85 19.92 1.81
CA GLY A 150 1.55 19.46 0.62
C GLY A 150 0.90 18.30 -0.17
N MET A 151 -0.32 17.90 0.18
CA MET A 151 -1.05 16.81 -0.49
C MET A 151 -1.43 17.15 -1.93
N GLU A 152 -1.76 18.42 -2.20
CA GLU A 152 -2.07 18.96 -3.53
C GLU A 152 -0.91 18.81 -4.53
N ASP A 153 0.31 18.71 -3.99
CA ASP A 153 1.54 18.64 -4.73
C ASP A 153 2.03 17.19 -4.92
N CYS A 154 1.46 16.24 -4.18
CA CYS A 154 1.88 14.84 -4.20
C CYS A 154 0.82 13.83 -4.65
N CYS A 155 -0.44 14.25 -4.81
CA CYS A 155 -1.53 13.40 -5.33
C CYS A 155 -1.71 13.48 -6.86
#